data_AF-A0A7L5BYF7-F1
#
_entry.id   AF-A0A7L5BYF7-F1
#
_cell.length_a   1.000
_cell.length_b   1.000
_cell.length_c   1.000
_cell.angle_alpha   90.00
_cell.angle_beta   90.00
_cell.angle_gamma   90.00
#
_symmetry.space_group_name_H-M   'P 1'
#
loop_
_entity.id
_entity.type
_entity.pdbx_description
1 polymer ?
#
loop_
_entity_poly.entity_id
_entity_poly.type
_entity_poly.pdbx_seq_one_letter_code
_entity_poly.pdbx_strand_id
1 'polypeptide(L)'
;MIRHLVLALILAPIAAEATALVEYVVNDGASIPAPLAEWSGGPGPGEALYQSAGCAACHDGPDAPDLADIGRRLTTGEIRLMIVEPRILFPGTAMPAYYTPGRMGEAPDELVGATRLTALEIEQIIAYLMRAETP
;
A
#
# COMPACT_ATOMS: atom_id res chain seq x y z
N MET A 1 -50.94 -28.28 -6.46
CA MET A 1 -49.95 -28.45 -5.37
C MET A 1 -48.61 -27.93 -5.88
N ILE A 2 -47.95 -27.11 -5.07
CA ILE A 2 -46.99 -26.05 -5.46
C ILE A 2 -45.71 -26.62 -6.10
N ARG A 3 -45.35 -26.15 -7.30
CA ARG A 3 -44.03 -26.37 -7.93
C ARG A 3 -43.02 -25.46 -7.22
N HIS A 4 -42.20 -26.03 -6.34
CA HIS A 4 -41.09 -25.30 -5.73
C HIS A 4 -39.99 -25.08 -6.79
N LEU A 5 -39.81 -23.84 -7.22
CA LEU A 5 -38.67 -23.42 -8.02
C LEU A 5 -37.51 -23.15 -7.04
N VAL A 6 -36.51 -24.02 -7.00
CA VAL A 6 -35.28 -23.80 -6.22
C VAL A 6 -34.35 -22.92 -7.07
N LEU A 7 -34.21 -21.65 -6.69
CA LEU A 7 -33.23 -20.74 -7.26
C LEU A 7 -31.87 -21.04 -6.62
N ALA A 8 -31.02 -21.80 -7.32
CA ALA A 8 -29.64 -22.00 -6.91
C ALA A 8 -28.85 -20.72 -7.19
N LEU A 9 -28.53 -19.98 -6.12
CA LEU A 9 -27.64 -18.82 -6.21
C LEU A 9 -26.20 -19.35 -6.38
N ILE A 10 -25.71 -19.33 -7.62
CA ILE A 10 -24.33 -19.72 -7.94
C ILE A 10 -23.42 -18.58 -7.47
N LEU A 11 -22.79 -18.76 -6.31
CA LEU A 11 -21.74 -17.87 -5.85
C LEU A 11 -20.46 -18.23 -6.62
N ALA A 12 -20.17 -17.48 -7.69
CA ALA A 12 -18.90 -17.64 -8.41
C ALA A 12 -17.75 -17.19 -7.49
N PRO A 13 -16.66 -17.97 -7.36
CA PRO A 13 -15.49 -17.52 -6.64
C PRO A 13 -14.84 -16.38 -7.42
N ILE A 14 -14.62 -15.23 -6.77
CA ILE A 14 -13.79 -14.17 -7.31
C ILE A 14 -12.35 -14.67 -7.19
N ALA A 15 -11.78 -15.18 -8.29
CA ALA A 15 -10.37 -15.47 -8.33
C ALA A 15 -9.63 -14.13 -8.25
N ALA A 16 -8.77 -13.97 -7.23
CA ALA A 16 -7.81 -12.88 -7.20
C ALA A 16 -6.82 -13.10 -8.36
N GLU A 17 -7.06 -12.46 -9.50
CA GLU A 17 -6.04 -12.38 -10.55
C GLU A 17 -4.83 -11.66 -9.96
N ALA A 18 -3.67 -12.32 -10.03
CA ALA A 18 -2.39 -11.67 -9.78
C ALA A 18 -2.25 -10.55 -10.81
N THR A 19 -2.61 -9.34 -10.40
CA THR A 19 -2.53 -8.16 -11.26
C THR A 19 -1.05 -7.92 -11.52
N ALA A 20 -0.66 -7.88 -12.80
CA ALA A 20 0.71 -7.57 -13.16
C ALA A 20 1.14 -6.27 -12.46
N LEU A 21 2.38 -6.25 -11.98
CA LEU A 21 2.92 -5.07 -11.29
C LEU A 21 2.86 -3.87 -12.21
N VAL A 22 2.44 -2.74 -11.66
CA VAL A 22 2.38 -1.49 -12.41
C VAL A 22 3.77 -0.86 -12.39
N GLU A 23 4.30 -0.58 -13.58
CA GLU A 23 5.55 0.15 -13.72
C GLU A 23 5.38 1.60 -13.23
N TYR A 24 6.43 2.13 -12.62
CA TYR A 24 6.45 3.50 -12.11
C TYR A 24 7.76 4.18 -12.48
N VAL A 25 7.74 5.51 -12.49
CA VAL A 25 8.91 6.34 -12.76
C VAL A 25 9.24 7.15 -11.52
N VAL A 26 10.51 7.08 -11.12
CA VAL A 26 11.07 7.94 -10.07
C VAL A 26 11.61 9.21 -10.72
N ASN A 27 11.03 10.36 -10.38
CA ASN A 27 11.49 11.66 -10.85
C ASN A 27 12.50 12.25 -9.88
N ASP A 28 13.65 12.66 -10.42
CA ASP A 28 14.75 13.33 -9.70
C ASP A 28 15.25 12.58 -8.45
N GLY A 29 14.98 11.27 -8.37
CA GLY A 29 15.29 10.45 -7.20
C GLY A 29 14.44 10.78 -5.97
N ALA A 30 13.39 11.60 -6.10
CA ALA A 30 12.68 12.20 -4.97
C ALA A 30 11.20 11.82 -4.88
N SER A 31 10.56 11.47 -5.99
CA SER A 31 9.12 11.19 -6.01
C SER A 31 8.70 10.20 -7.08
N ILE A 32 7.54 9.56 -6.87
CA ILE A 32 6.78 8.86 -7.91
C ILE A 32 5.50 9.67 -8.12
N PRO A 33 5.44 10.58 -9.11
CA PRO A 33 4.31 11.51 -9.24
C PRO A 33 3.00 10.83 -9.65
N ALA A 34 3.07 9.89 -10.59
CA ALA A 34 1.89 9.17 -11.08
C ALA A 34 1.39 8.16 -10.03
N PRO A 35 0.07 8.00 -9.86
CA PRO A 35 -0.49 6.97 -9.01
C PRO A 35 -0.19 5.57 -9.60
N LEU A 36 -0.05 4.57 -8.73
CA LEU A 36 0.16 3.17 -9.12
C LEU A 36 -1.15 2.48 -9.50
N ALA A 37 -2.28 3.00 -9.04
CA ALA A 37 -3.61 2.47 -9.33
C ALA A 37 -4.64 3.61 -9.39
N GLU A 38 -5.70 3.38 -10.16
CA GLU A 38 -6.87 4.26 -10.16
C GLU A 38 -7.59 4.19 -8.81
N TRP A 39 -7.69 5.33 -8.12
CA TRP A 39 -8.45 5.44 -6.88
C TRP A 39 -9.00 6.86 -6.69
N SER A 40 -10.27 6.94 -6.28
CA SER A 40 -11.00 8.21 -6.16
C SER A 40 -10.72 9.02 -4.89
N GLY A 41 -9.79 8.56 -4.02
CA GLY A 41 -9.41 9.27 -2.79
C GLY A 41 -10.50 9.34 -1.72
N GLY A 42 -11.56 8.52 -1.85
CA GLY A 42 -12.64 8.43 -0.87
C GLY A 42 -12.23 7.71 0.43
N PRO A 43 -13.14 7.54 1.41
CA PRO A 43 -12.87 6.72 2.58
C PRO A 43 -12.61 5.27 2.13
N GLY A 44 -11.34 4.87 2.15
CA GLY A 44 -10.89 3.51 1.92
C GLY A 44 -10.35 2.88 3.21
N PRO A 45 -9.95 1.60 3.18
CA PRO A 45 -9.41 0.91 4.34
C PRO A 45 -7.97 1.36 4.70
N GLY A 46 -7.55 2.57 4.33
CA GLY A 46 -6.17 3.04 4.44
C GLY A 46 -5.61 2.99 5.86
N GLU A 47 -6.41 3.33 6.87
CA GLU A 47 -6.03 3.19 8.28
C GLU A 47 -5.85 1.71 8.67
N ALA A 48 -6.79 0.85 8.29
CA ALA A 48 -6.69 -0.58 8.57
C ALA A 48 -5.48 -1.22 7.87
N LEU A 49 -5.16 -0.77 6.64
CA LEU A 49 -3.98 -1.18 5.90
C LEU A 49 -2.68 -0.67 6.55
N TYR A 50 -2.66 0.58 7.01
CA TYR A 50 -1.54 1.12 7.78
C TYR A 50 -1.22 0.26 9.01
N GLN A 51 -2.27 -0.20 9.71
CA GLN A 51 -2.11 -1.10 10.86
C GLN A 51 -1.66 -2.50 10.43
N SER A 52 -2.32 -3.14 9.46
CA SER A 52 -2.03 -4.52 9.06
C SER A 52 -0.69 -4.67 8.31
N ALA A 53 -0.23 -3.64 7.61
CA ALA A 53 1.07 -3.59 6.96
C ALA A 53 2.24 -3.37 7.95
N GLY A 54 1.93 -3.18 9.24
CA GLY A 54 2.91 -3.03 10.31
C GLY A 54 3.53 -1.64 10.41
N CYS A 55 2.97 -0.63 9.75
CA CYS A 55 3.50 0.74 9.77
C CYS A 55 3.55 1.29 11.20
N ALA A 56 2.44 1.11 11.95
CA ALA A 56 2.29 1.53 13.34
C ALA A 56 3.38 0.99 14.28
N ALA A 57 3.93 -0.20 14.00
CA ALA A 57 4.98 -0.79 14.83
C ALA A 57 6.26 0.05 14.87
N CYS A 58 6.51 0.87 13.83
CA CYS A 58 7.65 1.78 13.76
C CYS A 58 7.26 3.25 13.86
N HIS A 59 6.01 3.61 13.50
CA HIS A 59 5.58 5.00 13.33
C HIS A 59 4.71 5.56 14.48
N ASP A 60 4.14 4.70 15.33
CA ASP A 60 3.29 5.14 16.47
C ASP A 60 4.07 5.12 17.81
N GLY A 61 5.39 4.89 17.75
CA GLY A 61 6.28 4.85 18.91
C GLY A 61 6.82 6.23 19.32
N PRO A 62 7.31 6.40 20.56
CA PRO A 62 7.80 7.69 21.06
C PRO A 62 9.06 8.21 20.34
N ASP A 63 9.85 7.31 19.73
CA ASP A 63 11.05 7.64 18.95
C ASP A 63 10.83 7.49 17.42
N ALA A 64 9.56 7.38 17.01
CA ALA A 64 9.20 7.24 15.62
C ALA A 64 9.41 8.54 14.82
N PRO A 65 9.71 8.45 13.51
CA PRO A 65 9.49 9.57 12.61
C PRO A 65 8.02 9.96 12.67
N ASP A 66 7.77 11.18 13.14
CA ASP A 66 6.42 11.70 13.26
C ASP A 66 5.74 11.75 11.89
N LEU A 67 4.61 11.06 11.77
CA LEU A 67 3.75 11.09 10.60
C LEU A 67 2.58 12.06 10.77
N ALA A 68 2.42 12.68 11.94
CA ALA A 68 1.47 13.77 12.13
C ALA A 68 1.75 14.87 11.09
N ASP A 69 0.68 15.33 10.46
CA ASP A 69 0.69 16.35 9.43
C ASP A 69 1.65 16.07 8.25
N ILE A 70 1.97 14.80 7.96
CA ILE A 70 2.86 14.45 6.84
C ILE A 70 2.33 14.99 5.51
N GLY A 71 1.01 15.04 5.33
CA GLY A 71 0.37 15.63 4.16
C GLY A 71 0.60 17.14 3.99
N ARG A 72 1.09 17.83 5.02
CA ARG A 72 1.52 19.24 4.95
C ARG A 72 3.01 19.39 4.62
N ARG A 73 3.81 18.35 4.87
CA ARG A 73 5.28 18.38 4.71
C ARG A 73 5.74 17.78 3.39
N LEU A 74 5.01 16.79 2.89
CA LEU A 74 5.37 16.02 1.71
C LEU A 74 4.20 15.98 0.73
N THR A 75 4.54 15.92 -0.54
CA THR A 75 3.60 15.63 -1.62
C THR A 75 3.23 14.14 -1.62
N THR A 76 2.08 13.82 -2.21
CA THR A 76 1.65 12.43 -2.45
C THR A 76 2.72 11.59 -3.17
N GLY A 77 3.45 12.18 -4.12
CA GLY A 77 4.48 11.48 -4.88
C GLY A 77 5.73 11.16 -4.07
N GLU A 78 6.11 12.02 -3.14
CA GLU A 78 7.22 11.77 -2.21
C GLU A 78 6.85 10.66 -1.21
N ILE A 79 5.65 10.70 -0.64
CA ILE A 79 5.15 9.64 0.25
C ILE A 79 5.07 8.30 -0.51
N ARG A 80 4.62 8.32 -1.77
CA ARG A 80 4.59 7.13 -2.62
C ARG A 80 5.97 6.50 -2.79
N LEU A 81 7.00 7.29 -3.05
CA LEU A 81 8.37 6.77 -3.14
C LEU A 81 8.84 6.16 -1.82
N MET A 82 8.54 6.81 -0.68
CA MET A 82 8.89 6.28 0.64
C MET A 82 8.24 4.92 0.92
N ILE A 83 7.01 4.68 0.47
CA ILE A 83 6.33 3.38 0.66
C ILE A 83 6.85 2.34 -0.36
N VAL A 84 7.00 2.74 -1.62
CA VAL A 84 7.39 1.85 -2.72
C VAL A 84 8.81 1.32 -2.53
N GLU A 85 9.78 2.22 -2.35
CA GLU A 85 11.20 1.87 -2.21
C GLU A 85 11.95 2.95 -1.41
N PRO A 86 11.86 2.91 -0.06
CA PRO A 86 12.45 3.95 0.78
C PRO A 86 13.98 3.97 0.72
N ARG A 87 14.64 2.90 0.27
CA ARG A 87 16.11 2.83 0.19
C ARG A 87 16.69 3.71 -0.91
N ILE A 88 15.87 4.19 -1.86
CA ILE A 88 16.28 5.22 -2.83
C ILE A 88 16.58 6.53 -2.11
N LEU A 89 15.75 6.92 -1.14
CA LEU A 89 15.89 8.15 -0.37
C LEU A 89 16.83 7.98 0.83
N PHE A 90 16.73 6.84 1.51
CA PHE A 90 17.42 6.56 2.77
C PHE A 90 18.15 5.22 2.68
N PRO A 91 19.34 5.16 2.05
CA PRO A 91 20.12 3.93 1.98
C PRO A 91 20.36 3.32 3.37
N GLY A 92 20.03 2.05 3.54
CA GLY A 92 20.18 1.34 4.82
C GLY A 92 19.04 1.53 5.83
N THR A 93 17.96 2.22 5.45
CA THR A 93 16.76 2.29 6.29
C THR A 93 16.18 0.91 6.62
N ALA A 94 15.66 0.77 7.84
CA ALA A 94 14.93 -0.42 8.27
C ALA A 94 13.49 -0.48 7.74
N MET A 95 12.97 0.64 7.19
CA MET A 95 11.65 0.67 6.57
C MET A 95 11.64 -0.30 5.37
N PRO A 96 10.71 -1.27 5.33
CA PRO A 96 10.62 -2.21 4.22
C PRO A 96 10.26 -1.50 2.90
N ALA A 97 10.65 -2.08 1.78
CA ALA A 97 10.02 -1.73 0.49
C ALA A 97 8.73 -2.52 0.35
N TYR A 98 7.63 -1.82 0.15
CA TYR A 98 6.32 -2.45 0.11
C TYR A 98 5.89 -2.86 -1.30
N TYR A 99 6.50 -2.28 -2.34
CA TYR A 99 6.20 -2.57 -3.75
C TYR A 99 7.37 -3.18 -4.54
N THR A 100 8.34 -3.77 -3.82
CA THR A 100 9.45 -4.53 -4.43
C THR A 100 9.19 -6.03 -4.24
N PRO A 101 9.13 -6.82 -5.34
CA PRO A 101 8.94 -8.26 -5.24
C PRO A 101 10.02 -8.95 -4.42
N GLY A 102 9.62 -9.84 -3.52
CA GLY A 102 10.56 -10.64 -2.75
C GLY A 102 11.40 -11.56 -3.63
N ARG A 103 12.66 -11.76 -3.24
CA ARG A 103 13.61 -12.64 -3.92
C ARG A 103 13.79 -13.94 -3.16
N MET A 104 13.95 -15.04 -3.89
CA MET A 104 14.19 -16.35 -3.31
C MET A 104 15.47 -16.34 -2.46
N GLY A 105 15.38 -16.80 -1.21
CA GLY A 105 16.49 -16.81 -0.26
C GLY A 105 16.73 -15.50 0.50
N GLU A 106 15.99 -14.43 0.17
CA GLU A 106 16.06 -13.13 0.84
C GLU A 106 14.74 -12.74 1.52
N ALA A 107 13.60 -13.07 0.89
CA ALA A 107 12.26 -12.76 1.38
C ALA A 107 11.58 -14.02 1.98
N PRO A 108 10.58 -13.83 2.87
CA PRO A 108 9.66 -14.91 3.25
C PRO A 108 9.03 -15.56 2.02
N ASP A 109 8.78 -16.88 2.08
CA ASP A 109 8.31 -17.67 0.94
C ASP A 109 7.05 -17.10 0.28
N GLU A 110 6.13 -16.55 1.08
CA GLU A 110 4.88 -15.92 0.63
C GLU A 110 5.08 -14.64 -0.19
N LEU A 111 6.24 -14.00 -0.09
CA LEU A 111 6.59 -12.79 -0.83
C LEU A 111 7.51 -13.06 -2.03
N VAL A 112 7.94 -14.30 -2.26
CA VAL A 112 8.79 -14.60 -3.43
C VAL A 112 8.02 -14.34 -4.71
N GLY A 113 8.46 -13.35 -5.49
CA GLY A 113 7.76 -12.88 -6.69
C GLY A 113 6.54 -11.99 -6.42
N ALA A 114 6.23 -11.69 -5.17
CA ALA A 114 5.10 -10.86 -4.76
C ALA A 114 5.54 -9.64 -3.93
N THR A 115 4.73 -8.59 -3.95
CA THR A 115 4.94 -7.38 -3.14
C THR A 115 4.23 -7.50 -1.81
N ARG A 116 4.66 -6.70 -0.81
CA ARG A 116 3.99 -6.67 0.52
C ARG A 116 2.61 -6.01 0.44
N LEU A 117 2.47 -5.04 -0.45
CA LEU A 117 1.22 -4.34 -0.74
C LEU A 117 0.97 -4.32 -2.24
N THR A 118 -0.28 -4.29 -2.62
CA THR A 118 -0.72 -4.02 -3.99
C THR A 118 -0.62 -2.52 -4.31
N ALA A 119 -0.68 -2.17 -5.59
CA ALA A 119 -0.70 -0.78 -6.03
C ALA A 119 -1.87 0.00 -5.40
N LEU A 120 -3.05 -0.62 -5.35
CA LEU A 120 -4.25 0.00 -4.78
C LEU A 120 -4.13 0.19 -3.26
N GLU A 121 -3.58 -0.77 -2.53
CA GLU A 121 -3.38 -0.63 -1.08
C GLU A 121 -2.39 0.49 -0.76
N ILE A 122 -1.34 0.66 -1.56
CA ILE A 122 -0.41 1.79 -1.42
C ILE A 122 -1.14 3.11 -1.60
N GLU A 123 -1.93 3.27 -2.66
CA GLU A 123 -2.71 4.51 -2.87
C GLU A 123 -3.66 4.76 -1.69
N GLN A 124 -4.32 3.73 -1.18
CA GLN A 124 -5.24 3.83 -0.05
C GLN A 124 -4.56 4.25 1.26
N ILE A 125 -3.38 3.71 1.56
CA ILE A 125 -2.57 4.16 2.70
C ILE A 125 -2.15 5.62 2.49
N ILE A 126 -1.76 6.00 1.26
CA ILE A 126 -1.34 7.38 0.99
C ILE A 126 -2.47 8.36 1.28
N ALA A 127 -3.71 8.17 0.82
CA ALA A 127 -4.73 9.17 1.20
C ALA A 127 -5.21 9.06 2.65
N TYR A 128 -4.97 7.95 3.37
CA TYR A 128 -5.07 7.98 4.83
C TYR A 128 -4.03 8.93 5.42
N LEU A 129 -2.75 8.79 5.05
CA LEU A 129 -1.65 9.65 5.52
C LEU A 129 -1.83 11.12 5.12
N MET A 130 -2.37 11.39 3.92
CA MET A 130 -2.67 12.77 3.48
C MET A 130 -3.80 13.42 4.26
N ARG A 131 -4.66 12.63 4.91
CA ARG A 131 -5.77 13.11 5.75
C ARG A 131 -5.40 13.18 7.23
N ALA A 132 -4.22 12.71 7.62
CA ALA A 132 -3.73 12.82 8.98
C ALA A 132 -3.49 14.30 9.32
N GLU A 133 -4.56 14.97 9.74
CA GLU A 133 -4.53 16.19 10.52
C GLU A 133 -4.55 15.74 11.98
N THR A 134 -3.59 16.18 12.77
CA THR A 134 -3.58 15.88 14.21
C THR A 134 -4.90 16.36 14.85
N PRO A 135 -5.59 15.58 15.70
CA PRO A 135 -6.75 16.07 16.47
C PRO A 135 -6.39 17.20 17.44
#